data_AF-A0AAV1AU17-F1
#
_entry.id   AF-A0AAV1AU17-F1
#
_cell.length_a   1.000
_cell.length_b   1.000
_cell.length_c   1.000
_cell.angle_alpha   90.00
_cell.angle_beta   90.00
_cell.angle_gamma   90.00
#
_symmetry.space_group_name_H-M   'P 1'
#
loop_
_entity.id
_entity.type
_entity.pdbx_description
1 polymer ?
#
loop_
_entity_poly.entity_id
_entity_poly.type
_entity_poly.pdbx_seq_one_letter_code
_entity_poly.pdbx_strand_id
1 'polypeptide(L)'
;MRPENKLGDDETWDRAESALKEALDEFGKPWQLNEGDGAFYGPKIDISVSDALSRKFQCATLQLDFQLPDRFKLEFSAEDEAKIERPVMIHIAILGSVERMFAILLEHYKGKWPFWLSPRQAILCPVSEKSQAYALKVHISVS
;
A
#
# COMPACT_ATOMS: atom_id res chain seq x y z
N MET A 1 11.48 -6.23 -14.84
CA MET A 1 11.48 -6.35 -13.37
C MET A 1 12.90 -6.26 -12.83
N ARG A 2 13.83 -7.10 -13.26
CA ARG A 2 15.25 -7.01 -12.89
C ARG A 2 15.96 -5.68 -13.29
N PRO A 3 16.59 -4.95 -12.34
CA PRO A 3 17.45 -3.80 -12.64
C PRO A 3 18.87 -4.24 -13.04
N GLU A 4 19.64 -3.35 -13.68
CA GLU A 4 21.06 -3.60 -14.02
C GLU A 4 21.93 -3.82 -12.77
N ASN A 5 21.72 -3.00 -11.73
CA ASN A 5 22.37 -3.15 -10.43
C ASN A 5 21.51 -4.00 -9.49
N LYS A 6 21.70 -5.32 -9.53
CA LYS A 6 20.97 -6.27 -8.69
C LYS A 6 21.88 -7.02 -7.72
N LEU A 7 21.29 -7.47 -6.61
CA LEU A 7 21.90 -8.38 -5.65
C LEU A 7 21.33 -9.79 -5.84
N GLY A 8 22.14 -10.81 -5.55
CA GLY A 8 21.76 -12.23 -5.70
C GLY A 8 22.07 -12.81 -7.07
N ASP A 9 21.83 -14.11 -7.21
CA ASP A 9 22.06 -14.86 -8.44
C ASP A 9 20.89 -14.76 -9.43
N ASP A 10 21.12 -15.15 -10.68
CA ASP A 10 20.10 -15.11 -11.73
C ASP A 10 18.96 -16.11 -11.45
N GLU A 11 19.26 -17.25 -10.84
CA GLU A 11 18.29 -18.31 -10.55
C GLU A 11 17.24 -17.88 -9.52
N THR A 12 17.65 -17.22 -8.44
CA THR A 12 16.72 -16.67 -7.43
C THR A 12 15.83 -15.60 -8.06
N TRP A 13 16.39 -14.76 -8.93
CA TRP A 13 15.63 -13.75 -9.64
C TRP A 13 14.63 -14.35 -10.63
N ASP A 14 15.01 -15.39 -11.38
CA ASP A 14 14.09 -16.07 -12.30
C ASP A 14 12.91 -16.69 -11.54
N ARG A 15 13.19 -17.36 -10.42
CA ARG A 15 12.15 -17.92 -9.54
C ARG A 15 11.22 -16.83 -8.98
N ALA A 16 11.78 -15.72 -8.52
CA ALA A 16 11.02 -14.59 -7.98
C ALA A 16 10.13 -13.93 -9.03
N GLU A 17 10.65 -13.70 -10.24
CA GLU A 17 9.90 -13.11 -11.34
C GLU A 17 8.80 -14.06 -11.84
N SER A 18 9.06 -15.36 -11.93
CA SER A 18 8.04 -16.36 -12.31
C SER A 18 6.90 -16.37 -11.29
N ALA A 19 7.23 -16.41 -9.99
CA ALA A 19 6.23 -16.43 -8.92
C ALA A 19 5.32 -15.19 -8.94
N LEU A 20 5.87 -13.99 -9.18
CA LEU A 20 5.03 -12.79 -9.30
C LEU A 20 4.17 -12.77 -10.56
N LYS A 21 4.71 -13.25 -11.70
CA LYS A 21 3.93 -13.35 -12.94
C LYS A 21 2.76 -14.30 -12.78
N GLU A 22 3.01 -15.49 -12.24
CA GLU A 22 1.98 -16.49 -11.94
C GLU A 22 0.91 -15.92 -11.00
N ALA A 23 1.32 -15.24 -9.92
CA ALA A 23 0.39 -14.60 -9.00
C ALA A 23 -0.44 -13.49 -9.66
N LEU A 24 0.15 -12.67 -10.54
CA LEU A 24 -0.55 -11.64 -11.30
C LEU A 24 -1.53 -12.23 -12.33
N ASP A 25 -1.14 -13.32 -12.98
CA ASP A 25 -1.95 -14.02 -13.96
C ASP A 25 -3.15 -14.71 -13.30
N GLU A 26 -2.95 -15.34 -12.13
CA GLU A 26 -4.02 -15.90 -11.31
C GLU A 26 -4.96 -14.82 -10.76
N PHE A 27 -4.42 -13.66 -10.39
CA PHE A 27 -5.22 -12.51 -9.95
C PHE A 27 -6.15 -11.98 -11.05
N GLY A 28 -5.83 -12.22 -12.33
CA GLY A 28 -6.73 -11.99 -13.47
C GLY A 28 -7.02 -10.52 -13.76
N LYS A 29 -6.17 -9.58 -13.30
CA LYS A 29 -6.26 -8.16 -13.63
C LYS A 29 -5.21 -7.77 -14.68
N PRO A 30 -5.50 -6.77 -15.53
CA PRO A 30 -4.52 -6.28 -16.49
C PRO A 30 -3.29 -5.76 -15.76
N TRP A 31 -2.13 -6.27 -16.14
CA TRP A 31 -0.82 -5.81 -15.67
C TRP A 31 0.10 -5.56 -16.86
N GLN A 32 1.16 -4.78 -16.64
CA GLN A 32 2.17 -4.50 -17.65
C GLN A 32 3.55 -4.72 -17.04
N LEU A 33 4.46 -5.29 -17.85
CA LEU A 33 5.83 -5.46 -17.42
C LEU A 33 6.54 -4.10 -17.42
N ASN A 34 7.06 -3.69 -16.26
CA ASN A 34 7.98 -2.57 -16.17
C ASN A 34 9.42 -3.13 -16.11
N GLU A 35 10.17 -2.99 -17.20
CA GLU A 35 11.54 -3.47 -17.30
C GLU A 35 12.49 -2.56 -16.51
N GLY A 36 13.46 -3.14 -15.79
CA GLY A 36 14.45 -2.37 -15.03
C GLY A 36 13.98 -1.70 -13.72
N ASP A 37 12.68 -1.59 -13.46
CA ASP A 37 12.18 -0.78 -12.34
C ASP A 37 12.15 -1.50 -10.97
N GLY A 38 12.49 -2.80 -10.91
CA GLY A 38 12.50 -3.56 -9.67
C GLY A 38 13.50 -3.03 -8.63
N ALA A 39 13.27 -3.38 -7.37
CA ALA A 39 14.22 -3.05 -6.31
C ALA A 39 15.51 -3.84 -6.51
N PHE A 40 16.64 -3.33 -6.02
CA PHE A 40 17.93 -4.03 -6.17
C PHE A 40 17.98 -5.40 -5.47
N TYR A 41 17.06 -5.68 -4.54
CA TYR A 41 16.95 -6.91 -3.77
C TYR A 41 15.87 -7.88 -4.24
N GLY A 42 15.07 -7.51 -5.24
CA GLY A 42 14.07 -8.39 -5.82
C GLY A 42 12.99 -7.67 -6.63
N PRO A 43 12.15 -8.45 -7.33
CA PRO A 43 11.10 -7.90 -8.18
C PRO A 43 9.93 -7.36 -7.33
N LYS A 44 9.18 -6.41 -7.90
CA LYS A 44 8.05 -5.76 -7.24
C LYS A 44 6.84 -5.66 -8.16
N ILE A 45 5.66 -5.57 -7.55
CA ILE A 45 4.40 -5.19 -8.16
C ILE A 45 4.07 -3.78 -7.66
N ASP A 46 3.82 -2.87 -8.60
CA ASP A 46 3.40 -1.50 -8.27
C ASP A 46 1.97 -1.25 -8.73
N ILE A 47 1.14 -0.75 -7.82
CA ILE A 47 -0.25 -0.41 -8.10
C ILE A 47 -0.34 1.11 -8.29
N SER A 48 -0.67 1.48 -9.52
CA SER A 48 -0.90 2.87 -9.91
C SER A 48 -2.38 3.21 -9.80
N VAL A 49 -2.68 4.34 -9.16
CA VAL A 49 -4.03 4.92 -9.09
C VAL A 49 -4.02 6.25 -9.85
N SER A 50 -5.09 6.52 -10.59
CA SER A 50 -5.27 7.81 -11.26
C SER A 50 -6.06 8.76 -10.37
N ASP A 51 -5.60 10.00 -10.24
CA ASP A 51 -6.36 11.06 -9.57
C ASP A 51 -7.52 11.60 -10.43
N ALA A 52 -8.25 12.60 -9.91
CA ALA A 52 -9.33 13.26 -10.63
C ALA A 52 -8.89 14.05 -11.88
N LEU A 53 -7.58 14.24 -12.09
CA LEU A 53 -6.97 14.90 -13.24
C LEU A 53 -6.31 13.89 -14.20
N SER A 54 -6.55 12.58 -14.02
CA SER A 54 -5.95 11.50 -14.81
C SER A 54 -4.43 11.39 -14.70
N ARG A 55 -3.81 11.97 -13.66
CA ARG A 55 -2.40 11.75 -13.35
C ARG A 55 -2.24 10.43 -12.62
N LYS A 56 -1.26 9.62 -13.02
CA LYS A 56 -0.97 8.32 -12.40
C LYS A 56 -0.02 8.50 -11.23
N PHE A 57 -0.40 7.97 -10.07
CA PHE A 57 0.43 7.91 -8.88
C PHE A 57 0.62 6.46 -8.45
N GLN A 58 1.88 6.05 -8.29
CA GLN A 58 2.21 4.81 -7.60
C GLN A 58 1.85 4.97 -6.11
N CYS A 59 0.92 4.13 -5.66
CA CYS A 59 0.42 4.16 -4.29
C CYS A 59 0.83 2.88 -3.57
N ALA A 60 0.36 1.72 -4.05
CA ALA A 60 0.67 0.47 -3.40
C ALA A 60 1.88 -0.21 -4.03
N THR A 61 2.61 -0.98 -3.24
CA THR A 61 3.71 -1.82 -3.70
C THR A 61 3.72 -3.14 -2.94
N LEU A 62 4.01 -4.23 -3.65
CA LEU A 62 4.39 -5.52 -3.07
C LEU A 62 5.77 -5.87 -3.61
N GLN A 63 6.73 -6.12 -2.72
CA GLN A 63 8.11 -6.38 -3.10
C GLN A 63 8.57 -7.68 -2.47
N LEU A 64 9.07 -8.60 -3.30
CA LEU A 64 9.69 -9.82 -2.83
C LEU A 64 11.16 -9.56 -2.54
N ASP A 65 11.61 -9.96 -1.36
CA ASP A 65 12.98 -9.76 -0.88
C ASP A 65 13.58 -11.08 -0.42
N PHE A 66 14.57 -11.52 -1.19
CA PHE A 66 15.36 -12.72 -0.93
C PHE A 66 16.73 -12.39 -0.31
N GLN A 67 17.10 -11.10 -0.28
CA GLN A 67 18.46 -10.67 0.07
C GLN A 67 18.58 -10.29 1.55
N LEU A 68 17.59 -9.61 2.12
CA LEU A 68 17.63 -9.30 3.55
C LEU A 68 17.58 -10.56 4.43
N PRO A 69 16.75 -11.58 4.13
CA PRO A 69 16.81 -12.84 4.87
C PRO A 69 18.21 -13.47 4.89
N ASP A 70 18.93 -13.45 3.77
CA ASP A 70 20.32 -13.92 3.68
C ASP A 70 21.26 -13.08 4.54
N ARG A 71 21.18 -11.74 4.41
CA ARG A 71 22.07 -10.82 5.13
C ARG A 71 21.88 -10.86 6.64
N PHE A 72 20.65 -11.02 7.11
CA PHE A 72 20.34 -11.17 8.53
C PHE A 72 20.47 -12.60 9.04
N LYS A 73 20.80 -13.57 8.16
CA LYS A 73 20.89 -15.00 8.47
C LYS A 73 19.60 -15.52 9.14
N LEU A 74 18.46 -15.13 8.58
CA LEU A 74 17.16 -15.60 9.05
C LEU A 74 16.98 -17.06 8.65
N GLU A 75 16.50 -17.86 9.58
CA GLU A 75 16.35 -19.31 9.43
C GLU A 75 15.11 -19.77 10.21
N PHE A 76 14.42 -20.77 9.70
CA PHE A 76 13.30 -21.43 10.37
C PHE A 76 13.38 -22.95 10.16
N SER A 77 12.82 -23.72 11.09
CA SER A 77 12.67 -25.17 10.94
C SER A 77 11.48 -25.44 10.02
N ALA A 78 11.71 -26.18 8.94
CA ALA A 78 10.64 -26.67 8.09
C ALA A 78 9.88 -27.84 8.76
N GLU A 79 8.89 -28.41 8.07
CA GLU A 79 8.08 -29.55 8.56
C GLU A 79 8.93 -30.76 8.98
N ASP A 80 10.14 -30.87 8.42
CA ASP A 80 11.17 -31.80 8.86
C ASP A 80 12.13 -31.02 9.78
N GLU A 81 12.13 -31.31 11.09
CA GLU A 81 12.97 -30.61 12.09
C GLU A 81 14.48 -30.64 11.77
N ALA A 82 14.90 -31.56 10.90
CA ALA A 82 16.27 -31.65 10.41
C ALA A 82 16.60 -30.64 9.27
N LYS A 83 15.59 -30.00 8.66
CA LYS A 83 15.76 -29.05 7.56
C LYS A 83 15.57 -27.63 8.05
N ILE A 84 16.68 -26.89 8.05
CA ILE A 84 16.70 -25.45 8.24
C ILE A 84 16.50 -24.80 6.87
N GLU A 85 15.43 -24.02 6.75
CA GLU A 85 15.12 -23.23 5.56
C GLU A 85 15.18 -21.73 5.86
N ARG A 86 15.25 -20.93 4.79
CA ARG A 86 15.31 -19.48 4.88
C ARG A 86 14.00 -18.86 4.41
N PRO A 87 13.41 -17.93 5.18
CA PRO A 87 12.15 -17.31 4.77
C PRO A 87 12.38 -16.34 3.61
N VAL A 88 11.35 -16.15 2.79
CA VAL A 88 11.26 -15.04 1.85
C VAL A 88 10.53 -13.89 2.53
N MET A 89 11.04 -12.67 2.41
CA MET A 89 10.41 -11.48 3.00
C MET A 89 9.55 -10.77 1.96
N ILE A 90 8.34 -10.38 2.34
CA ILE A 90 7.42 -9.62 1.48
C ILE A 90 7.19 -8.25 2.10
N HIS A 91 7.60 -7.20 1.41
CA HIS A 91 7.33 -5.82 1.82
C HIS A 91 6.04 -5.34 1.16
N ILE A 92 5.08 -4.90 1.98
CA ILE A 92 3.77 -4.44 1.49
C ILE A 92 3.49 -3.03 2.01
N ALA A 93 3.15 -2.13 1.10
CA ALA A 93 2.50 -0.86 1.44
C ALA A 93 1.25 -0.71 0.58
N ILE A 94 0.08 -0.56 1.20
CA ILE A 94 -1.20 -0.45 0.47
C ILE A 94 -1.47 1.01 0.08
N LEU A 95 -1.30 1.94 1.03
CA LEU A 95 -1.50 3.36 0.79
C LEU A 95 -0.25 4.05 0.22
N GLY A 96 0.90 3.37 0.26
CA GLY A 96 2.20 4.02 0.13
C GLY A 96 2.43 4.94 1.32
N SER A 97 2.78 6.20 1.06
CA SER A 97 2.80 7.24 2.09
C SER A 97 1.39 7.73 2.38
N VAL A 98 1.07 7.87 3.67
CA VAL A 98 -0.22 8.42 4.13
C VAL A 98 -0.40 9.85 3.62
N GLU A 99 0.66 10.64 3.60
CA GLU A 99 0.66 12.02 3.11
C GLU A 99 0.32 12.08 1.62
N ARG A 100 0.92 11.19 0.80
CA ARG A 100 0.61 11.11 -0.63
C ARG A 100 -0.83 10.65 -0.85
N MET A 101 -1.29 9.64 -0.14
CA MET A 101 -2.67 9.18 -0.21
C MET A 101 -3.64 10.30 0.17
N PHE A 102 -3.34 11.04 1.23
CA PHE A 102 -4.17 12.17 1.66
C PHE A 102 -4.22 13.29 0.61
N ALA A 103 -3.10 13.59 -0.06
CA ALA A 103 -3.07 14.55 -1.17
C ALA A 103 -3.96 14.10 -2.35
N ILE A 104 -3.88 12.81 -2.73
CA ILE A 104 -4.74 12.24 -3.79
C ILE A 104 -6.21 12.33 -3.39
N LEU A 105 -6.56 11.98 -2.15
CA LEU A 105 -7.94 12.05 -1.67
C LEU A 105 -8.45 13.50 -1.57
N LEU A 106 -7.61 14.45 -1.15
CA LEU A 106 -7.95 15.87 -1.10
C LEU A 106 -8.35 16.40 -2.48
N GLU A 107 -7.58 16.07 -3.51
CA GLU A 107 -7.87 16.44 -4.89
C GLU A 107 -9.10 15.69 -5.44
N HIS A 108 -9.22 14.39 -5.15
CA HIS A 108 -10.36 13.56 -5.55
C HIS A 108 -11.68 14.10 -5.01
N TYR A 109 -11.71 14.45 -3.72
CA TYR A 109 -12.90 14.98 -3.06
C TYR A 109 -13.06 16.50 -3.21
N LYS A 110 -12.06 17.22 -3.70
CA LYS A 110 -12.05 18.70 -3.78
C LYS A 110 -12.39 19.33 -2.41
N GLY A 111 -11.90 18.73 -1.34
CA GLY A 111 -12.19 19.12 0.05
C GLY A 111 -13.57 18.72 0.59
N LYS A 112 -14.43 18.05 -0.20
CA LYS A 112 -15.74 17.52 0.25
C LYS A 112 -15.59 16.08 0.76
N TRP A 113 -15.02 15.96 1.95
CA TRP A 113 -14.72 14.67 2.56
C TRP A 113 -15.98 13.81 2.81
N PRO A 114 -15.90 12.48 2.64
CA PRO A 114 -16.89 11.55 3.17
C PRO A 114 -17.08 11.77 4.67
N PHE A 115 -18.28 11.48 5.19
CA PHE A 115 -18.62 11.72 6.60
C PHE A 115 -17.62 11.08 7.58
N TRP A 116 -17.12 9.88 7.28
CA TRP A 116 -16.17 9.16 8.13
C TRP A 116 -14.74 9.72 8.11
N LEU A 117 -14.40 10.54 7.12
CA LEU A 117 -13.06 11.13 6.93
C LEU A 117 -13.05 12.64 7.18
N SER A 118 -14.22 13.28 7.21
CA SER A 118 -14.33 14.72 7.40
C SER A 118 -13.85 15.13 8.79
N PRO A 119 -12.91 16.10 8.91
CA PRO A 119 -12.53 16.65 10.21
C PRO A 119 -13.65 17.47 10.86
N ARG A 120 -14.70 17.81 10.09
CA ARG A 120 -15.89 18.51 10.56
C ARG A 120 -17.13 17.79 10.03
N GLN A 121 -17.63 16.85 10.81
CA GLN A 121 -18.75 15.99 10.42
C GLN A 121 -20.09 16.72 10.39
N ALA A 122 -20.34 17.59 11.36
CA ALA A 122 -21.56 18.40 11.45
C ALA A 122 -21.30 19.76 12.11
N ILE A 123 -22.19 20.72 11.87
CA ILE A 123 -22.21 22.04 12.55
C ILE A 123 -23.65 22.28 13.03
N LEU A 124 -23.80 22.66 14.29
CA LEU A 124 -25.10 23.03 14.86
C LEU A 124 -25.27 24.55 14.80
N CYS A 125 -26.34 25.02 14.15
CA CYS A 125 -26.66 26.43 14.00
C CYS A 125 -28.04 26.72 14.61
N PRO A 126 -28.13 27.18 15.87
CA PRO A 126 -29.40 27.53 16.48
C PRO A 126 -29.98 28.81 15.86
N VAL A 127 -31.30 28.83 15.62
CA VAL A 127 -31.99 29.99 15.00
C VAL A 127 -32.09 31.19 15.94
N SER A 128 -32.05 30.97 17.26
CA SER A 128 -32.07 32.03 18.27
C SER A 128 -31.38 31.58 19.57
N GLU A 129 -31.01 32.54 20.42
CA GLU A 129 -30.42 32.28 21.74
C GLU A 129 -31.30 31.37 22.61
N LYS A 130 -32.63 31.42 22.44
CA LYS A 130 -33.58 30.55 23.16
C LYS A 130 -33.33 29.06 22.91
N SER A 131 -32.80 28.70 21.74
CA SER A 131 -32.48 27.31 21.37
C SER A 131 -31.06 26.88 21.73
N GLN A 132 -30.25 27.79 22.28
CA GLN A 132 -28.81 27.57 22.48
C GLN A 132 -28.52 26.48 23.52
N ALA A 133 -29.28 26.45 24.62
CA ALA A 133 -29.16 25.39 25.62
C ALA A 133 -29.43 24.00 25.04
N TYR A 134 -30.43 23.87 24.15
CA TYR A 134 -30.72 22.61 23.47
C TYR A 134 -29.64 22.25 22.44
N ALA A 135 -29.15 23.21 21.66
CA ALA A 135 -28.08 22.99 20.70
C ALA A 135 -26.79 22.49 21.38
N LEU A 136 -26.42 23.05 22.54
CA LEU A 136 -25.28 22.58 23.33
C LEU A 136 -25.48 21.15 23.85
N LYS A 137 -26.69 20.81 24.31
CA LYS A 137 -27.02 19.45 24.74
C LYS A 137 -26.84 18.44 23.59
N VAL A 138 -27.31 18.78 22.39
CA VAL A 138 -27.13 17.94 21.20
C VAL A 138 -25.65 17.83 20.85
N HIS A 139 -24.90 18.95 20.84
CA HIS A 139 -23.47 18.96 20.53
C HIS A 139 -22.69 17.96 21.39
N ILE A 140 -22.93 17.97 22.71
CA ILE A 140 -22.28 17.03 23.65
C ILE A 140 -22.65 15.57 23.36
N SER A 141 -23.88 15.31 22.90
CA SER A 141 -24.31 13.93 22.59
C SER A 141 -23.75 13.37 21.28
N VAL A 142 -23.28 14.24 20.38
CA VAL A 142 -22.79 13.85 19.03
C VAL A 142 -21.30 14.12 18.82
N SER A 143 -20.61 14.65 19.83
CA SER A 143 -19.15 14.85 19.83
C SER A 143 -18.49 13.72 20.60
#